data_AF-A0A534MCT4-F1
#
_entry.id   AF-A0A534MCT4-F1
#
_cell.length_a   1.000
_cell.length_b   1.000
_cell.length_c   1.000
_cell.angle_alpha   90.00
_cell.angle_beta   90.00
_cell.angle_gamma   90.00
#
_symmetry.space_group_name_H-M   'P 1'
#
loop_
_entity.id
_entity.type
_entity.pdbx_description
1 polymer ?
#
loop_
_entity_poly.entity_id
_entity_poly.type
_entity_poly.pdbx_seq_one_letter_code
_entity_poly.pdbx_strand_id
1 'polypeptide(L)'
;MNLSTAVVLGGVAVDGWLLGLVAIRGRRPWLQATFAACALSFLVAGASFVGRNEGLLPPVREDVVLGLLLLTHALTAILVLGLIHGEALPRQRAITFLLLAPVPLLASLAPAEGWTVAAAYEGNVLGGFLVLCLGVALAETIYARHASPMFAAHAFWMGVGVVSLIVAGPVYVYELELLGQAPLVGANVAAPLALACFARVALLTDPYRISPRPIRGRNATAELTTSDEIVFDERRPKYALRTAEHEALSDRATLLVGRGPPRMTTSGISTASVPADRQAALRTMTTAAEFLGSFPGGLLVLEDLADLAALSGWKPALEVVVRLRHLARDTGSTVVLCPSRLTESERKGLKDLDLPWWTLPDPATELVAILKQSFGTGAVRLFDAFCRAHGLRPEDVTTDHVPALQEFLSRALTELSGVVGGPAAHGLRSQYEAAASVLRSFAAQGAVDAARGKWPSRKATDANVEFVVTAADYWKGKEMEELFAAADALSEPEPLFERARTVFVDQLGEAGEGVLRTQLARLGKKPEDLSKADLVRIADRAAVDLGSLADVVDLPQEKDRIHRQIESIRKNLVLIAEGPE
;
A
#
# COMPACT_ATOMS: atom_id res chain seq x y z
N MET A 1 23.31 36.26 -33.45
CA MET A 1 22.94 34.90 -33.04
C MET A 1 22.18 34.23 -34.17
N ASN A 2 22.74 33.17 -34.73
CA ASN A 2 22.10 32.38 -35.78
C ASN A 2 20.88 31.63 -35.23
N LEU A 3 19.88 31.34 -36.08
CA LEU A 3 18.67 30.62 -35.64
C LEU A 3 19.02 29.21 -35.12
N SER A 4 20.04 28.57 -35.69
CA SER A 4 20.56 27.28 -35.25
C SER A 4 21.21 27.33 -33.85
N THR A 5 22.00 28.37 -33.56
CA THR A 5 22.61 28.56 -32.24
C THR A 5 21.58 28.93 -31.18
N ALA A 6 20.54 29.69 -31.56
CA ALA A 6 19.41 29.98 -30.69
C ALA A 6 18.65 28.72 -30.26
N VAL A 7 18.41 27.79 -31.20
CA VAL A 7 17.75 26.51 -30.93
C VAL A 7 18.58 25.64 -30.00
N VAL A 8 19.89 25.51 -30.25
CA VAL A 8 20.78 24.71 -29.39
C VAL A 8 20.90 25.33 -27.99
N LEU A 9 21.01 26.66 -27.89
CA LEU A 9 21.03 27.36 -26.60
C LEU A 9 19.73 27.16 -25.81
N GLY A 10 18.57 27.18 -26.49
CA GLY A 10 17.29 26.82 -25.90
C GLY A 10 17.28 25.39 -25.37
N GLY A 11 17.85 24.44 -26.12
CA GLY A 11 18.03 23.05 -25.68
C GLY A 11 18.89 22.94 -24.42
N VAL A 12 20.03 23.62 -24.37
CA VAL A 12 20.92 23.69 -23.19
C VAL A 12 20.16 24.21 -21.97
N ALA A 13 19.33 25.24 -22.12
CA ALA A 13 18.52 25.74 -21.00
C ALA A 13 17.52 24.68 -20.48
N VAL A 14 16.89 23.91 -21.37
CA VAL A 14 15.98 22.83 -21.01
C VAL A 14 16.71 21.69 -20.30
N ASP A 15 17.89 21.29 -20.78
CA ASP A 15 18.70 20.24 -20.17
C ASP A 15 19.10 20.61 -18.73
N GLY A 16 19.49 21.87 -18.51
CA GLY A 16 19.82 22.40 -17.19
C GLY A 16 18.62 22.41 -16.25
N TRP A 17 17.44 22.74 -16.76
CA TRP A 17 16.19 22.68 -16.01
C TRP A 17 15.81 21.24 -15.64
N LEU A 18 15.95 20.28 -16.57
CA LEU A 18 15.68 18.86 -16.33
C LEU A 18 16.65 18.26 -15.30
N LEU A 19 17.93 18.64 -15.37
CA LEU A 19 18.95 18.28 -14.38
C LEU A 19 18.53 18.75 -12.98
N GLY A 20 18.15 20.02 -12.85
CA GLY A 20 17.66 20.58 -11.58
C GLY A 20 16.40 19.86 -11.07
N LEU A 21 15.45 19.54 -11.97
CA LEU A 21 14.23 18.83 -11.63
C LEU A 21 14.50 17.44 -11.04
N VAL A 22 15.35 16.64 -11.71
CA VAL A 22 15.70 15.28 -11.25
C VAL A 22 16.55 15.33 -9.98
N ALA A 23 17.44 16.31 -9.84
CA ALA A 23 18.23 16.49 -8.61
C ALA A 23 17.35 16.83 -7.39
N ILE A 24 16.30 17.63 -7.57
CA ILE A 24 15.41 18.05 -6.47
C ILE A 24 14.37 16.97 -6.13
N ARG A 25 13.79 16.33 -7.15
CA ARG A 25 12.63 15.43 -6.95
C ARG A 25 12.98 13.95 -6.92
N GLY A 26 14.04 13.54 -7.61
CA GLY A 26 14.48 12.15 -7.64
C GLY A 26 14.86 11.65 -6.25
N ARG A 27 14.70 10.35 -6.04
CA ARG A 27 15.05 9.72 -4.75
C ARG A 27 16.09 8.64 -4.85
N ARG A 28 16.41 8.23 -6.07
CA ARG A 28 17.39 7.19 -6.39
C ARG A 28 18.77 7.80 -6.60
N PRO A 29 19.66 7.79 -5.60
CA PRO A 29 20.94 8.49 -5.68
C PRO A 29 21.80 8.05 -6.88
N TRP A 30 21.82 6.76 -7.20
CA TRP A 30 22.65 6.26 -8.31
C TRP A 30 22.08 6.67 -9.66
N LEU A 31 20.75 6.62 -9.82
CA LEU A 31 20.08 7.03 -11.04
C LEU A 31 20.19 8.54 -11.24
N GLN A 32 20.10 9.33 -10.16
CA GLN A 32 20.35 10.77 -10.19
C GLN A 32 21.78 11.08 -10.62
N ALA A 33 22.78 10.38 -10.07
CA ALA A 33 24.18 10.59 -10.45
C ALA A 33 24.43 10.26 -11.93
N THR A 34 23.87 9.15 -12.42
CA THR A 34 24.00 8.75 -13.82
C THR A 34 23.26 9.70 -14.77
N PHE A 35 22.05 10.11 -14.40
CA PHE A 35 21.29 11.13 -15.14
C PHE A 35 22.04 12.46 -15.16
N ALA A 36 22.61 12.87 -14.02
CA ALA A 36 23.37 14.10 -13.91
C ALA A 36 24.63 14.07 -14.77
N ALA A 37 25.40 12.98 -14.74
CA ALA A 37 26.57 12.81 -15.59
C ALA A 37 26.19 12.87 -17.08
N CYS A 38 25.09 12.22 -17.47
CA CYS A 38 24.60 12.22 -18.84
C CYS A 38 24.15 13.63 -19.28
N ALA A 39 23.29 14.29 -18.51
CA ALA A 39 22.78 15.62 -18.79
C ALA A 39 23.88 16.69 -18.80
N LEU A 40 24.82 16.65 -17.85
CA LEU A 40 25.97 17.55 -17.83
C LEU A 40 26.86 17.37 -19.08
N SER A 41 27.03 16.13 -19.54
CA SER A 41 27.82 15.87 -20.75
C SER A 41 27.14 16.43 -22.01
N PHE A 42 25.81 16.33 -22.13
CA PHE A 42 25.05 16.99 -23.19
C PHE A 42 25.08 18.52 -23.09
N LEU A 43 24.92 19.07 -21.88
CA LEU A 43 25.01 20.50 -21.61
C LEU A 43 26.36 21.10 -22.04
N VAL A 44 27.46 20.46 -21.64
CA VAL A 44 28.81 20.93 -22.00
C VAL A 44 29.03 20.82 -23.50
N ALA A 45 28.58 19.73 -24.15
CA ALA A 45 28.67 19.58 -25.60
C ALA A 45 27.90 20.70 -26.32
N GLY A 46 26.63 20.93 -25.97
CA GLY A 46 25.80 21.99 -26.56
C GLY A 46 26.32 23.41 -26.30
N ALA A 47 26.79 23.69 -25.08
CA ALA A 47 27.37 24.99 -24.74
C ALA A 47 28.68 25.27 -25.48
N SER A 48 29.54 24.24 -25.62
CA SER A 48 30.79 24.35 -26.38
C SER A 48 30.53 24.63 -27.86
N PHE A 49 29.50 24.01 -28.43
CA PHE A 49 29.04 24.23 -29.78
C PHE A 49 28.55 25.67 -30.00
N VAL A 50 27.66 26.17 -29.13
CA VAL A 50 27.15 27.56 -29.23
C VAL A 50 28.29 28.55 -29.07
N GLY A 51 29.20 28.32 -28.10
CA GLY A 51 30.35 29.18 -27.86
C GLY A 51 31.34 29.23 -29.03
N ARG A 52 31.57 28.12 -29.73
CA ARG A 52 32.39 28.05 -30.96
C ARG A 52 31.74 28.82 -32.10
N ASN A 53 30.45 28.60 -32.34
CA ASN A 53 29.73 29.19 -33.48
C ASN A 53 29.45 30.69 -33.34
N GLU A 54 29.30 31.20 -32.11
CA GLU A 54 29.13 32.64 -31.87
C GLU A 54 30.47 33.35 -31.56
N GLY A 55 31.60 32.63 -31.56
CA GLY A 55 32.93 33.19 -31.27
C GLY A 55 33.13 33.66 -29.82
N LEU A 56 32.32 33.14 -28.88
CA LEU A 56 32.32 33.52 -27.47
C LEU A 56 33.33 32.73 -26.62
N LEU A 57 33.73 31.54 -27.07
CA LEU A 57 34.71 30.68 -26.40
C LEU A 57 35.90 30.41 -27.32
N PRO A 58 37.13 30.27 -26.76
CA PRO A 58 38.27 29.80 -27.53
C PRO A 58 37.98 28.40 -28.10
N PRO A 59 38.58 28.04 -29.25
CA PRO A 59 38.38 26.73 -29.85
C PRO A 59 38.80 25.64 -28.86
N VAL A 60 37.82 24.87 -28.37
CA VAL A 60 38.05 23.68 -27.55
C VAL A 60 38.69 22.63 -28.45
N ARG A 61 39.71 21.91 -27.94
CA ARG A 61 40.34 20.84 -28.71
C ARG A 61 39.30 19.80 -29.13
N GLU A 62 39.35 19.37 -30.38
CA GLU A 62 38.30 18.50 -30.97
C GLU A 62 38.25 17.11 -30.32
N ASP A 63 39.37 16.62 -29.77
CA ASP A 63 39.44 15.37 -29.01
C ASP A 63 38.64 15.42 -27.70
N VAL A 64 38.56 16.59 -27.05
CA VAL A 64 37.74 16.79 -25.84
C VAL A 64 36.25 16.75 -26.19
N VAL A 65 35.85 17.39 -27.29
CA VAL A 65 34.44 17.40 -27.75
C VAL A 65 34.03 15.99 -28.20
N LEU A 66 34.91 15.28 -28.89
CA LEU A 66 34.70 13.88 -29.27
C LEU A 66 34.60 12.95 -28.06
N GLY A 67 35.47 13.14 -27.06
CA GLY A 67 35.41 12.41 -25.80
C GLY A 67 34.08 12.60 -25.08
N LEU A 68 33.54 13.82 -25.06
CA LEU A 68 32.20 14.12 -24.52
C LEU A 68 31.08 13.44 -25.32
N LEU A 69 31.18 13.41 -26.65
CA LEU A 69 30.23 12.68 -27.51
C LEU A 69 30.22 11.18 -27.20
N LEU A 70 31.40 10.57 -27.05
CA LEU A 70 31.52 9.15 -26.69
C LEU A 70 30.98 8.88 -25.28
N LEU A 71 31.30 9.76 -24.34
CA LEU A 71 30.84 9.65 -22.96
C LEU A 71 29.31 9.77 -22.85
N THR A 72 28.68 10.72 -23.56
CA THR A 72 27.20 10.87 -23.56
C THR A 72 26.49 9.62 -24.04
N HIS A 73 26.99 8.95 -25.07
CA HIS A 73 26.37 7.74 -25.62
C HIS A 73 26.54 6.54 -24.67
N ALA A 74 27.72 6.36 -24.10
CA ALA A 74 27.96 5.33 -23.09
C ALA A 74 27.09 5.55 -21.83
N LEU A 75 27.01 6.80 -21.34
CA LEU A 75 26.17 7.16 -20.20
C LEU A 75 24.68 7.02 -20.50
N THR A 76 24.24 7.29 -21.74
CA THR A 76 22.85 7.07 -22.16
C THR A 76 22.48 5.59 -22.07
N ALA A 77 23.35 4.69 -22.56
CA ALA A 77 23.12 3.25 -22.46
C ALA A 77 23.03 2.79 -21.00
N ILE A 78 23.96 3.25 -20.15
CA ILE A 78 24.00 2.91 -18.73
C ILE A 78 22.76 3.48 -17.99
N LEU A 79 22.34 4.70 -18.33
CA LEU A 79 21.15 5.33 -17.76
C LEU A 79 19.88 4.54 -18.11
N VAL A 80 19.70 4.16 -19.38
CA VAL A 80 18.54 3.38 -19.82
C VAL A 80 18.52 2.01 -19.15
N LEU A 81 19.67 1.33 -19.10
CA LEU A 81 19.80 0.07 -18.36
C LEU A 81 19.46 0.26 -16.87
N GLY A 82 19.88 1.38 -16.28
CA GLY A 82 19.57 1.77 -14.91
C GLY A 82 18.09 2.04 -14.64
N LEU A 83 17.39 2.65 -15.59
CA LEU A 83 15.95 2.89 -15.53
C LEU A 83 15.15 1.57 -15.58
N ILE A 84 15.66 0.56 -16.30
CA ILE A 84 15.03 -0.76 -16.42
C ILE A 84 15.32 -1.65 -15.21
N HIS A 85 16.59 -1.72 -14.79
CA HIS A 85 17.06 -2.69 -13.79
C HIS A 85 17.14 -2.12 -12.36
N GLY A 86 16.99 -0.80 -12.19
CA GLY A 86 16.99 -0.14 -10.89
C GLY A 86 18.38 -0.02 -10.25
N GLU A 87 18.41 0.27 -8.95
CA GLU A 87 19.64 0.56 -8.19
C GLU A 87 20.53 -0.66 -7.93
N ALA A 88 20.05 -1.87 -8.23
CA ALA A 88 20.83 -3.10 -8.12
C ALA A 88 21.82 -3.28 -9.29
N LEU A 89 21.68 -2.51 -10.37
CA LEU A 89 22.54 -2.58 -11.56
C LEU A 89 24.04 -2.58 -11.24
N PRO A 90 24.59 -1.67 -10.41
CA PRO A 90 26.02 -1.68 -10.11
C PRO A 90 26.52 -2.91 -9.38
N ARG A 91 25.64 -3.61 -8.64
CA ARG A 91 26.00 -4.82 -7.89
C ARG A 91 25.81 -6.10 -8.73
N GLN A 92 24.69 -6.20 -9.44
CA GLN A 92 24.30 -7.42 -10.15
C GLN A 92 24.80 -7.46 -11.60
N ARG A 93 25.07 -6.30 -12.20
CA ARG A 93 25.43 -6.19 -13.62
C ARG A 93 26.60 -5.23 -13.86
N ALA A 94 27.63 -5.31 -13.01
CA ALA A 94 28.82 -4.44 -13.12
C ALA A 94 29.48 -4.44 -14.51
N ILE A 95 29.31 -5.52 -15.28
CA ILE A 95 29.78 -5.66 -16.68
C ILE A 95 29.29 -4.51 -17.57
N THR A 96 28.11 -3.92 -17.31
CA THR A 96 27.59 -2.79 -18.11
C THR A 96 28.51 -1.56 -18.08
N PHE A 97 29.32 -1.39 -17.03
CA PHE A 97 30.29 -0.29 -16.95
C PHE A 97 31.50 -0.48 -17.86
N LEU A 98 31.70 -1.67 -18.46
CA LEU A 98 32.70 -1.85 -19.52
C LEU A 98 32.42 -0.95 -20.72
N LEU A 99 31.18 -0.47 -20.91
CA LEU A 99 30.85 0.52 -21.94
C LEU A 99 31.60 1.85 -21.75
N LEU A 100 32.07 2.18 -20.55
CA LEU A 100 32.87 3.39 -20.30
C LEU A 100 34.35 3.20 -20.65
N ALA A 101 34.85 1.96 -20.70
CA ALA A 101 36.28 1.69 -20.90
C ALA A 101 36.82 2.11 -22.29
N PRO A 102 36.06 1.96 -23.40
CA PRO A 102 36.50 2.44 -24.71
C PRO A 102 36.57 3.96 -24.85
N VAL A 103 35.87 4.72 -24.01
CA VAL A 103 35.77 6.20 -24.13
C VAL A 103 37.14 6.89 -24.09
N PRO A 104 37.99 6.71 -23.06
CA PRO A 104 39.31 7.34 -23.03
C PRO A 104 40.24 6.85 -24.15
N LEU A 105 40.16 5.56 -24.50
CA LEU A 105 40.96 4.97 -25.56
C LEU A 105 40.65 5.62 -26.91
N LEU A 106 39.37 5.64 -27.31
CA LEU A 106 38.93 6.19 -28.58
C LEU A 106 39.16 7.70 -28.65
N ALA A 107 38.94 8.44 -27.56
CA ALA A 107 39.23 9.87 -27.49
C ALA A 107 40.72 10.17 -27.68
N SER A 108 41.61 9.33 -27.11
CA SER A 108 43.07 9.50 -27.26
C SER A 108 43.61 9.11 -28.64
N LEU A 109 42.94 8.18 -29.33
CA LEU A 109 43.31 7.73 -30.68
C LEU A 109 42.81 8.68 -31.78
N ALA A 110 41.75 9.45 -31.50
CA ALA A 110 41.13 10.33 -32.47
C ALA A 110 42.09 11.32 -33.17
N PRO A 111 43.06 11.97 -32.49
CA PRO A 111 44.02 12.85 -33.16
C PRO A 111 44.95 12.11 -34.12
N ALA A 112 45.32 10.87 -33.81
CA ALA A 112 46.23 10.07 -34.63
C ALA A 112 45.55 9.54 -35.90
N GLU A 113 44.26 9.22 -35.81
CA GLU A 113 43.43 8.71 -36.90
C GLU A 113 42.70 9.82 -37.67
N GLY A 114 42.83 11.08 -37.25
CA GLY A 114 42.16 12.23 -37.88
C GLY A 114 40.64 12.24 -37.69
N TRP A 115 40.10 11.53 -36.70
CA TRP A 115 38.66 11.48 -36.45
C TRP A 115 38.16 12.81 -35.88
N THR A 116 37.09 13.32 -36.48
CA THR A 116 36.43 14.57 -36.07
C THR A 116 35.00 14.29 -35.64
N VAL A 117 34.39 15.26 -34.94
CA VAL A 117 32.97 15.18 -34.56
C VAL A 117 32.05 15.12 -35.79
N ALA A 118 32.50 15.67 -36.93
CA ALA A 118 31.76 15.61 -38.18
C ALA A 118 31.71 14.19 -38.76
N ALA A 119 32.83 13.47 -38.70
CA ALA A 119 32.97 12.10 -39.17
C ALA A 119 32.59 11.04 -38.11
N ALA A 120 31.90 11.45 -37.03
CA ALA A 120 31.74 10.60 -35.86
C ALA A 120 30.87 9.35 -36.10
N TYR A 121 29.94 9.41 -37.06
CA TYR A 121 29.01 8.34 -37.39
C TYR A 121 29.35 7.62 -38.71
N GLU A 122 30.53 7.86 -39.27
CA GLU A 122 31.02 7.13 -40.44
C GLU A 122 31.27 5.64 -40.11
N GLY A 123 31.52 4.81 -41.13
CA GLY A 123 31.79 3.38 -41.01
C GLY A 123 33.13 3.00 -40.36
N ASN A 124 33.58 3.78 -39.38
CA ASN A 124 34.80 3.59 -38.61
C ASN A 124 34.50 3.01 -37.21
N VAL A 125 35.54 2.72 -36.43
CA VAL A 125 35.41 2.12 -35.08
C VAL A 125 34.61 3.02 -34.13
N LEU A 126 34.74 4.34 -34.30
CA LEU A 126 34.03 5.35 -33.51
C LEU A 126 32.52 5.28 -33.74
N GLY A 127 32.07 5.30 -35.00
CA GLY A 127 30.66 5.15 -35.38
C GLY A 127 30.10 3.80 -34.92
N GLY A 128 30.88 2.72 -35.05
CA GLY A 128 30.52 1.40 -34.54
C GLY A 128 30.26 1.38 -33.02
N PHE A 129 31.08 2.07 -32.24
CA PHE A 129 30.89 2.19 -30.80
C PHE A 129 29.64 3.02 -30.43
N LEU A 130 29.41 4.15 -31.10
CA LEU A 130 28.22 4.97 -30.86
C LEU A 130 26.91 4.21 -31.18
N VAL A 131 26.90 3.47 -32.30
CA VAL A 131 25.78 2.60 -32.69
C VAL A 131 25.60 1.47 -31.69
N LEU A 132 26.68 0.87 -31.17
CA LEU A 132 26.60 -0.16 -30.14
C LEU A 132 25.93 0.37 -28.87
N CYS A 133 26.32 1.56 -28.39
CA CYS A 133 25.71 2.16 -27.19
C CYS A 133 24.21 2.40 -27.35
N LEU A 134 23.79 3.03 -28.46
CA LEU A 134 22.37 3.28 -28.73
C LEU A 134 21.61 1.97 -29.02
N GLY A 135 22.26 1.02 -29.68
CA GLY A 135 21.70 -0.30 -30.01
C GLY A 135 21.43 -1.13 -28.76
N VAL A 136 22.35 -1.16 -27.78
CA VAL A 136 22.15 -1.82 -26.49
C VAL A 136 20.98 -1.18 -25.74
N ALA A 137 20.93 0.16 -25.67
CA ALA A 137 19.84 0.87 -25.03
C ALA A 137 18.48 0.55 -25.70
N LEU A 138 18.43 0.57 -27.03
CA LEU A 138 17.21 0.28 -27.78
C LEU A 138 16.77 -1.18 -27.63
N ALA A 139 17.70 -2.13 -27.75
CA ALA A 139 17.41 -3.56 -27.61
C ALA A 139 16.83 -3.88 -26.23
N GLU A 140 17.41 -3.32 -25.17
CA GLU A 140 16.94 -3.52 -23.80
C GLU A 140 15.58 -2.86 -23.56
N THR A 141 15.32 -1.69 -24.13
CA THR A 141 13.97 -1.08 -24.04
C THR A 141 12.91 -1.90 -24.76
N ILE A 142 13.22 -2.44 -25.94
CA ILE A 142 12.30 -3.32 -26.69
C ILE A 142 12.07 -4.61 -25.89
N TYR A 143 13.14 -5.23 -25.39
CA TYR A 143 13.04 -6.42 -24.56
C TYR A 143 12.18 -6.18 -23.32
N ALA A 144 12.46 -5.13 -22.55
CA ALA A 144 11.70 -4.78 -21.36
C ALA A 144 10.21 -4.53 -21.67
N ARG A 145 9.90 -3.94 -22.82
CA ARG A 145 8.53 -3.70 -23.26
C ARG A 145 7.75 -4.99 -23.53
N HIS A 146 8.40 -6.00 -24.10
CA HIS A 146 7.77 -7.28 -24.42
C HIS A 146 7.78 -8.27 -23.26
N ALA A 147 8.83 -8.24 -22.43
CA ALA A 147 9.01 -9.17 -21.32
C ALA A 147 8.18 -8.79 -20.09
N SER A 148 7.86 -7.50 -19.90
CA SER A 148 7.19 -7.02 -18.69
C SER A 148 5.97 -6.14 -18.98
N PRO A 149 4.75 -6.59 -18.62
CA PRO A 149 3.57 -5.73 -18.65
C PRO A 149 3.68 -4.51 -17.72
N MET A 150 4.38 -4.65 -16.58
CA MET A 150 4.58 -3.56 -15.62
C MET A 150 5.46 -2.42 -16.17
N PHE A 151 6.51 -2.77 -16.92
CA PHE A 151 7.47 -1.80 -17.48
C PHE A 151 7.08 -1.28 -18.87
N ALA A 152 6.14 -1.91 -19.58
CA ALA A 152 5.83 -1.61 -20.99
C ALA A 152 5.58 -0.12 -21.30
N ALA A 153 4.81 0.57 -20.46
CA ALA A 153 4.52 2.00 -20.65
C ALA A 153 5.77 2.89 -20.46
N HIS A 154 6.69 2.49 -19.58
CA HIS A 154 7.93 3.23 -19.30
C HIS A 154 8.97 2.95 -20.39
N ALA A 155 9.05 1.70 -20.84
CA ALA A 155 9.89 1.28 -21.95
C ALA A 155 9.54 1.99 -23.27
N PHE A 156 8.26 2.32 -23.48
CA PHE A 156 7.86 3.19 -24.59
C PHE A 156 8.55 4.56 -24.55
N TRP A 157 8.49 5.27 -23.42
CA TRP A 157 9.12 6.58 -23.28
C TRP A 157 10.65 6.51 -23.39
N MET A 158 11.27 5.48 -22.81
CA MET A 158 12.71 5.24 -22.99
C MET A 158 13.05 5.00 -24.46
N GLY A 159 12.26 4.19 -25.17
CA GLY A 159 12.42 3.95 -26.61
C GLY A 159 12.28 5.24 -27.44
N VAL A 160 11.28 6.09 -27.15
CA VAL A 160 11.14 7.41 -27.79
C VAL A 160 12.38 8.26 -27.57
N GLY A 161 12.93 8.28 -26.34
CA GLY A 161 14.17 9.00 -26.03
C GLY A 161 15.37 8.48 -26.83
N VAL A 162 15.60 7.17 -26.85
CA VAL A 162 16.71 6.56 -27.60
C VAL A 162 16.55 6.76 -29.11
N VAL A 163 15.35 6.56 -29.65
CA VAL A 163 15.07 6.78 -31.09
C VAL A 163 15.28 8.25 -31.46
N SER A 164 14.91 9.20 -30.60
CA SER A 164 15.17 10.62 -30.87
C SER A 164 16.66 10.95 -30.99
N LEU A 165 17.51 10.30 -30.18
CA LEU A 165 18.96 10.43 -30.30
C LEU A 165 19.50 9.76 -31.57
N ILE A 166 18.93 8.63 -31.99
CA ILE A 166 19.29 7.98 -33.25
C ILE A 166 18.92 8.87 -34.44
N VAL A 167 17.72 9.45 -34.42
CA VAL A 167 17.26 10.33 -35.51
C VAL A 167 18.12 11.60 -35.54
N ALA A 168 18.31 12.30 -34.43
CA ALA A 168 19.04 13.58 -34.40
C ALA A 168 20.57 13.46 -34.39
N GLY A 169 21.11 12.26 -34.19
CA GLY A 169 22.52 11.94 -34.33
C GLY A 169 22.80 11.34 -35.71
N PRO A 170 22.95 10.02 -35.83
CA PRO A 170 23.42 9.38 -37.07
C PRO A 170 22.56 9.68 -38.31
N VAL A 171 21.24 9.77 -38.20
CA VAL A 171 20.36 10.02 -39.37
C VAL A 171 20.41 11.49 -39.81
N TYR A 172 20.35 12.41 -38.86
CA TYR A 172 20.33 13.86 -39.13
C TYR A 172 21.69 14.39 -39.61
N VAL A 173 22.82 13.78 -39.20
CA VAL A 173 24.16 14.15 -39.73
C VAL A 173 24.23 13.95 -41.24
N TYR A 174 23.68 12.84 -41.75
CA TYR A 174 23.61 12.59 -43.19
C TYR A 174 22.74 13.62 -43.94
N GLU A 175 21.59 13.99 -43.37
CA GLU A 175 20.69 15.01 -43.95
C GLU A 175 21.29 16.42 -43.91
N LEU A 176 22.00 16.78 -42.84
CA LEU A 176 22.68 18.08 -42.70
C LEU A 176 23.82 18.26 -43.69
N GLU A 177 24.57 17.19 -43.98
CA GLU A 177 25.61 17.19 -45.02
C GLU A 177 25.00 17.43 -46.40
N LEU A 178 23.89 16.76 -46.72
CA LEU A 178 23.12 16.94 -47.97
C LEU A 178 22.55 18.36 -48.12
N LEU A 179 22.15 19.00 -47.01
CA LEU A 179 21.57 20.35 -46.99
C LEU A 179 22.61 21.48 -46.89
N GLY A 180 23.91 21.15 -46.86
CA GLY A 180 24.98 22.14 -46.70
C GLY A 180 24.99 22.82 -45.32
N GLN A 181 24.33 22.23 -44.32
CA GLN A 181 24.28 22.71 -42.94
C GLN A 181 25.27 21.96 -42.03
N ALA A 182 26.51 21.80 -42.53
CA ALA A 182 27.66 21.28 -41.78
C ALA A 182 27.87 21.88 -40.37
N PRO A 183 27.57 23.17 -40.08
CA PRO A 183 27.82 23.71 -38.75
C PRO A 183 26.88 23.19 -37.66
N LEU A 184 25.87 22.36 -37.94
CA LEU A 184 24.98 21.74 -36.94
C LEU A 184 25.38 20.31 -36.54
N VAL A 185 26.36 19.73 -37.22
CA VAL A 185 26.82 18.37 -36.99
C VAL A 185 27.46 18.26 -35.60
N GLY A 186 26.99 17.31 -34.79
CA GLY A 186 27.47 17.07 -33.42
C GLY A 186 26.74 17.83 -32.31
N ALA A 187 25.79 18.72 -32.63
CA ALA A 187 25.04 19.49 -31.62
C ALA A 187 23.95 18.70 -30.87
N ASN A 188 23.64 17.46 -31.29
CA ASN A 188 22.63 16.57 -30.70
C ASN A 188 21.33 17.29 -30.31
N VAL A 189 20.68 17.91 -31.31
CA VAL A 189 19.51 18.79 -31.13
C VAL A 189 18.34 18.11 -30.40
N ALA A 190 18.24 16.77 -30.42
CA ALA A 190 17.21 16.03 -29.69
C ALA A 190 17.58 15.62 -28.25
N ALA A 191 18.77 15.99 -27.74
CA ALA A 191 19.15 15.71 -26.36
C ALA A 191 18.09 16.16 -25.32
N PRO A 192 17.45 17.34 -25.45
CA PRO A 192 16.39 17.75 -24.52
C PRO A 192 15.16 16.84 -24.54
N LEU A 193 14.79 16.33 -25.71
CA LEU A 193 13.67 15.39 -25.84
C LEU A 193 14.00 14.06 -25.18
N ALA A 194 15.21 13.54 -25.41
CA ALA A 194 15.67 12.30 -24.81
C ALA A 194 15.77 12.41 -23.28
N LEU A 195 16.41 13.47 -22.77
CA LEU A 195 16.52 13.75 -21.34
C LEU A 195 15.14 13.96 -20.69
N ALA A 196 14.20 14.62 -21.38
CA ALA A 196 12.83 14.76 -20.87
C ALA A 196 12.13 13.40 -20.74
N CYS A 197 12.30 12.50 -21.71
CA CYS A 197 11.76 11.15 -21.66
C CYS A 197 12.38 10.33 -20.51
N PHE A 198 13.71 10.39 -20.35
CA PHE A 198 14.40 9.69 -19.27
C PHE A 198 14.06 10.26 -17.88
N ALA A 199 14.00 11.59 -17.75
CA ALA A 199 13.58 12.26 -16.52
C ALA A 199 12.14 11.90 -16.14
N ARG A 200 11.24 11.85 -17.12
CA ARG A 200 9.86 11.40 -16.93
C ARG A 200 9.83 10.00 -16.35
N VAL A 201 10.56 9.05 -16.92
CA VAL A 201 10.60 7.66 -16.41
C VAL A 201 11.25 7.59 -15.04
N ALA A 202 12.34 8.32 -14.80
CA ALA A 202 13.01 8.39 -13.50
C ALA A 202 12.03 8.83 -12.39
N LEU A 203 11.29 9.92 -12.62
CA LEU A 203 10.37 10.49 -11.63
C LEU A 203 9.10 9.66 -11.44
N LEU A 204 8.58 9.05 -12.51
CA LEU A 204 7.41 8.17 -12.47
C LEU A 204 7.70 6.86 -11.74
N THR A 205 8.94 6.39 -11.80
CA THR A 205 9.36 5.18 -11.09
C THR A 205 9.89 5.45 -9.69
N ASP A 206 9.87 6.69 -9.21
CA ASP A 206 10.44 7.01 -7.90
C ASP A 206 9.76 6.21 -6.77
N PRO A 207 10.57 5.66 -5.84
CA PRO A 207 10.10 4.86 -4.72
C PRO A 207 9.20 5.70 -3.79
N TYR A 208 8.30 5.03 -3.09
CA TYR A 208 7.43 5.66 -2.10
C TYR A 208 8.25 6.27 -0.95
N ARG A 209 7.68 7.26 -0.27
CA ARG A 209 8.33 7.75 0.97
C ARG A 209 8.15 6.68 2.03
N ILE A 210 9.27 6.19 2.55
CA ILE A 210 9.30 5.28 3.69
C ILE A 210 9.42 6.11 4.97
N SER A 211 8.53 5.88 5.93
CA SER A 211 8.52 6.57 7.22
C SER A 211 8.00 5.69 8.34
N PRO A 212 8.63 5.70 9.53
CA PRO A 212 10.00 6.18 9.80
C PRO A 212 11.04 5.43 8.95
N ARG A 213 12.26 5.98 8.84
CA ARG A 213 13.37 5.23 8.24
C ARG A 213 13.87 4.20 9.26
N PRO A 214 14.08 2.94 8.86
CA PRO A 214 14.58 1.92 9.76
C PRO A 214 16.00 2.27 10.22
N ILE A 215 16.29 2.02 11.50
CA ILE A 215 17.63 2.22 12.05
C ILE A 215 18.53 1.09 11.50
N ARG A 216 19.69 1.46 10.95
CA ARG A 216 20.67 0.47 10.48
C ARG A 216 21.22 -0.31 11.66
N GLY A 217 20.88 -1.59 11.72
CA GLY A 217 21.62 -2.57 12.49
C GLY A 217 20.79 -3.22 13.59
N ARG A 218 20.40 -4.47 13.35
CA ARG A 218 20.89 -5.66 14.06
C ARG A 218 20.32 -6.87 13.32
N ASN A 219 21.14 -7.90 13.13
CA ASN A 219 20.64 -9.21 12.73
C ASN A 219 19.92 -9.79 13.95
N ALA A 220 18.65 -9.43 14.10
CA ALA A 220 17.80 -9.98 15.13
C ALA A 220 17.40 -11.41 14.80
N THR A 221 17.08 -12.19 15.83
CA THR A 221 16.47 -13.51 15.69
C THR A 221 15.06 -13.34 15.12
N ALA A 222 14.91 -13.60 13.82
CA ALA A 222 13.62 -13.57 13.14
C ALA A 222 12.77 -14.78 13.55
N GLU A 223 11.48 -14.56 13.78
CA GLU A 223 10.50 -15.63 13.99
C GLU A 223 10.20 -16.30 12.64
N LEU A 224 10.12 -15.47 11.59
CA LEU A 224 10.09 -15.90 10.19
C LEU A 224 11.52 -16.07 9.65
N THR A 225 12.04 -17.29 9.76
CA THR A 225 13.39 -17.66 9.27
C THR A 225 13.46 -18.04 7.79
N THR A 226 12.32 -18.13 7.10
CA THR A 226 12.29 -18.47 5.68
C THR A 226 12.69 -17.28 4.82
N SER A 227 13.80 -17.41 4.10
CA SER A 227 14.22 -16.52 3.01
C SER A 227 13.41 -16.78 1.74
N ASP A 228 12.09 -16.71 1.84
CA ASP A 228 11.18 -16.87 0.70
C ASP A 228 9.94 -15.99 0.89
N GLU A 229 9.16 -15.90 -0.18
CA GLU A 229 7.86 -15.24 -0.18
C GLU A 229 6.79 -16.18 0.38
N ILE A 230 5.90 -15.68 1.25
CA ILE A 230 4.86 -16.44 1.94
C ILE A 230 3.52 -15.74 1.74
N VAL A 231 2.48 -16.52 1.43
CA VAL A 231 1.12 -15.99 1.33
C VAL A 231 0.37 -16.23 2.63
N PHE A 232 -0.06 -15.16 3.27
CA PHE A 232 -0.93 -15.19 4.44
C PHE A 232 -2.37 -15.12 3.96
N ASP A 233 -3.03 -16.27 3.90
CA ASP A 233 -4.41 -16.38 3.44
C ASP A 233 -5.38 -16.08 4.58
N GLU A 234 -5.61 -14.78 4.76
CA GLU A 234 -6.53 -14.19 5.72
C GLU A 234 -7.56 -13.29 5.03
N ARG A 235 -8.74 -13.12 5.64
CA ARG A 235 -9.82 -12.26 5.09
C ARG A 235 -9.50 -10.77 5.19
N ARG A 236 -8.73 -10.39 6.20
CA ARG A 236 -8.18 -9.06 6.45
C ARG A 236 -6.76 -9.25 6.98
N PRO A 237 -5.82 -8.33 6.72
CA PRO A 237 -4.42 -8.49 7.05
C PRO A 237 -4.14 -8.34 8.56
N LYS A 238 -4.70 -9.21 9.41
CA LYS A 238 -4.58 -9.10 10.88
C LYS A 238 -3.27 -9.71 11.37
N TYR A 239 -2.96 -10.92 10.92
CA TYR A 239 -1.73 -11.62 11.29
C TYR A 239 -0.53 -11.01 10.59
N ALA A 240 -0.65 -10.59 9.33
CA ALA A 240 0.45 -9.92 8.64
C ALA A 240 0.88 -8.63 9.33
N LEU A 241 -0.08 -7.80 9.77
CA LEU A 241 0.21 -6.58 10.52
C LEU A 241 0.82 -6.88 11.88
N ARG A 242 0.28 -7.86 12.62
CA ARG A 242 0.83 -8.27 13.91
C ARG A 242 2.25 -8.83 13.81
N THR A 243 2.52 -9.64 12.79
CA THR A 243 3.87 -10.15 12.52
C THR A 243 4.83 -9.02 12.16
N ALA A 244 4.39 -8.04 11.36
CA ALA A 244 5.20 -6.86 11.08
C ALA A 244 5.55 -6.07 12.36
N GLU A 245 4.58 -5.91 13.26
CA GLU A 245 4.77 -5.26 14.56
C GLU A 245 5.74 -6.02 15.45
N HIS A 246 5.58 -7.34 15.56
CA HIS A 246 6.43 -8.18 16.40
C HIS A 246 7.88 -8.23 15.92
N GLU A 247 8.09 -8.36 14.61
CA GLU A 247 9.43 -8.38 14.01
C GLU A 247 10.12 -7.01 14.11
N ALA A 248 9.36 -5.91 13.96
CA ALA A 248 9.90 -4.56 14.18
C ALA A 248 10.28 -4.32 15.66
N LEU A 249 9.45 -4.77 16.62
CA LEU A 249 9.79 -4.74 18.06
C LEU A 249 11.02 -5.58 18.39
N SER A 250 11.28 -6.61 17.59
CA SER A 250 12.46 -7.46 17.71
C SER A 250 13.70 -6.87 17.01
N ASP A 251 13.69 -5.58 16.62
CA ASP A 251 14.77 -4.88 15.88
C ASP A 251 15.02 -5.41 14.45
N ARG A 252 14.11 -6.19 13.85
CA ARG A 252 14.22 -6.57 12.43
C ARG A 252 13.69 -5.43 11.54
N ALA A 253 14.49 -5.03 10.55
CA ALA A 253 14.08 -4.03 9.57
C ALA A 253 12.82 -4.51 8.83
N THR A 254 11.69 -3.83 9.08
CA THR A 254 10.38 -4.22 8.57
C THR A 254 9.72 -3.08 7.79
N LEU A 255 9.28 -3.37 6.56
CA LEU A 255 8.54 -2.45 5.71
C LEU A 255 7.11 -2.96 5.49
N LEU A 256 6.12 -2.14 5.85
CA LEU A 256 4.72 -2.35 5.51
C LEU A 256 4.35 -1.47 4.30
N VAL A 257 3.85 -2.10 3.24
CA VAL A 257 3.36 -1.41 2.04
C VAL A 257 1.86 -1.63 1.92
N GLY A 258 1.08 -0.55 1.91
CA GLY A 258 -0.38 -0.61 1.86
C GLY A 258 -1.01 0.71 1.46
N ARG A 259 -2.34 0.73 1.26
CA ARG A 259 -3.08 1.95 0.89
C ARG A 259 -3.37 2.88 2.06
N GLY A 260 -3.31 2.38 3.29
CA GLY A 260 -3.61 3.16 4.48
C GLY A 260 -2.67 4.35 4.65
N PRO A 261 -3.09 5.41 5.36
CA PRO A 261 -2.14 6.39 5.85
C PRO A 261 -1.09 5.69 6.73
N PRO A 262 0.16 6.16 6.73
CA PRO A 262 1.21 5.57 7.56
C PRO A 262 0.74 5.57 9.02
N ARG A 263 0.50 4.37 9.57
CA ARG A 263 0.18 4.22 10.99
C ARG A 263 1.46 4.51 11.75
N MET A 264 1.47 5.56 12.56
CA MET A 264 2.57 5.77 13.49
C MET A 264 2.48 4.69 14.55
N THR A 265 3.30 3.66 14.43
CA THR A 265 3.39 2.59 15.42
C THR A 265 4.51 2.89 16.40
N THR A 266 4.30 2.56 17.67
CA THR A 266 5.33 2.63 18.71
C THR A 266 6.47 1.63 18.48
N SER A 267 6.24 0.63 17.62
CA SER A 267 7.18 -0.44 17.25
C SER A 267 8.27 -0.04 16.25
N GLY A 268 8.20 1.17 15.67
CA GLY A 268 9.22 1.63 14.72
C GLY A 268 9.14 0.98 13.33
N ILE A 269 8.02 0.32 12.99
CA ILE A 269 7.77 -0.21 11.64
C ILE A 269 7.92 0.90 10.61
N SER A 270 8.65 0.61 9.54
CA SER A 270 8.70 1.51 8.39
C SER A 270 7.46 1.28 7.53
N THR A 271 6.75 2.35 7.17
CA THR A 271 5.53 2.27 6.35
C THR A 271 5.69 3.02 5.04
N ALA A 272 5.08 2.51 3.98
CA ALA A 272 4.98 3.15 2.68
C ALA A 272 3.53 3.11 2.19
N SER A 273 2.95 4.29 1.95
CA SER A 273 1.58 4.40 1.46
C SER A 273 1.54 4.37 -0.07
N VAL A 274 0.70 3.49 -0.62
CA VAL A 274 0.45 3.33 -2.06
C VAL A 274 -0.61 4.35 -2.50
N PRO A 275 -0.24 5.40 -3.26
CA PRO A 275 -1.20 6.35 -3.81
C PRO A 275 -2.02 5.68 -4.93
N ALA A 276 -3.18 6.26 -5.23
CA ALA A 276 -4.00 5.83 -6.37
C ALA A 276 -3.30 6.22 -7.70
N ASP A 277 -2.47 5.32 -8.21
CA ASP A 277 -1.62 5.53 -9.38
C ASP A 277 -1.56 4.25 -10.23
N ARG A 278 -1.63 4.40 -11.56
CA ARG A 278 -1.49 3.26 -12.50
C ARG A 278 -0.10 2.61 -12.43
N GLN A 279 0.88 3.33 -11.89
CA GLN A 279 2.26 2.86 -11.73
C GLN A 279 2.51 2.16 -10.39
N ALA A 280 1.44 1.86 -9.64
CA ALA A 280 1.54 1.31 -8.29
C ALA A 280 2.41 0.05 -8.21
N ALA A 281 2.24 -0.91 -9.13
CA ALA A 281 3.06 -2.12 -9.19
C ALA A 281 4.56 -1.82 -9.30
N LEU A 282 4.92 -0.95 -10.25
CA LEU A 282 6.33 -0.62 -10.49
C LEU A 282 6.95 0.13 -9.31
N ARG A 283 6.23 1.11 -8.77
CA ARG A 283 6.71 1.89 -7.62
C ARG A 283 6.82 1.01 -6.38
N THR A 284 5.89 0.07 -6.16
CA THR A 284 6.00 -0.94 -5.09
C THR A 284 7.25 -1.79 -5.27
N MET A 285 7.49 -2.34 -6.46
CA MET A 285 8.70 -3.13 -6.74
C MET A 285 9.98 -2.36 -6.44
N THR A 286 10.01 -1.09 -6.84
CA THR A 286 11.22 -0.27 -6.69
C THR A 286 11.45 0.14 -5.24
N THR A 287 10.37 0.38 -4.49
CA THR A 287 10.41 0.64 -3.05
C THR A 287 10.89 -0.60 -2.29
N ALA A 288 10.39 -1.79 -2.67
CA ALA A 288 10.81 -3.06 -2.11
C ALA A 288 12.29 -3.36 -2.41
N ALA A 289 12.73 -3.16 -3.66
CA ALA A 289 14.12 -3.37 -4.08
C ALA A 289 15.11 -2.47 -3.33
N GLU A 290 14.78 -1.18 -3.17
CA GLU A 290 15.62 -0.24 -2.42
C GLU A 290 15.69 -0.62 -0.93
N PHE A 291 14.55 -0.96 -0.34
CA PHE A 291 14.49 -1.37 1.07
C PHE A 291 15.27 -2.66 1.32
N LEU A 292 14.95 -3.75 0.62
CA LEU A 292 15.60 -5.05 0.83
C LEU A 292 17.08 -5.04 0.39
N GLY A 293 17.45 -4.25 -0.62
CA GLY A 293 18.84 -4.05 -1.01
C GLY A 293 19.66 -3.23 -0.02
N SER A 294 19.00 -2.41 0.81
CA SER A 294 19.63 -1.63 1.90
C SER A 294 19.64 -2.39 3.22
N PHE A 295 18.67 -3.28 3.43
CA PHE A 295 18.47 -4.07 4.65
C PHE A 295 18.31 -5.56 4.32
N PRO A 296 19.42 -6.26 3.96
CA PRO A 296 19.37 -7.70 3.71
C PRO A 296 18.88 -8.44 4.96
N GLY A 297 18.09 -9.50 4.78
CA GLY A 297 17.42 -10.20 5.88
C GLY A 297 16.17 -9.50 6.44
N GLY A 298 15.80 -8.31 5.93
CA GLY A 298 14.59 -7.59 6.33
C GLY A 298 13.27 -8.32 6.01
N LEU A 299 12.17 -7.79 6.55
CA LEU A 299 10.81 -8.24 6.30
C LEU A 299 10.06 -7.20 5.45
N LEU A 300 9.41 -7.64 4.38
CA LEU A 300 8.46 -6.83 3.62
C LEU A 300 7.06 -7.42 3.76
N VAL A 301 6.09 -6.60 4.15
CA VAL A 301 4.68 -7.01 4.22
C VAL A 301 3.88 -6.18 3.23
N LEU A 302 3.24 -6.86 2.28
CA LEU A 302 2.27 -6.26 1.39
C LEU A 302 0.87 -6.46 1.98
N GLU A 303 0.30 -5.37 2.51
CA GLU A 303 -0.97 -5.38 3.27
C GLU A 303 -2.15 -5.89 2.44
N ASP A 304 -2.23 -5.52 1.17
CA ASP A 304 -3.28 -6.01 0.28
C ASP A 304 -2.78 -6.03 -1.18
N LEU A 305 -2.61 -7.24 -1.73
CA LEU A 305 -2.25 -7.41 -3.13
C LEU A 305 -3.40 -7.00 -4.07
N ALA A 306 -4.65 -7.04 -3.60
CA ALA A 306 -5.80 -6.65 -4.40
C ALA A 306 -5.79 -5.16 -4.72
N ASP A 307 -5.27 -4.32 -3.82
CA ASP A 307 -5.13 -2.89 -4.09
C ASP A 307 -4.15 -2.63 -5.25
N LEU A 308 -3.05 -3.38 -5.32
CA LEU A 308 -2.13 -3.29 -6.47
C LEU A 308 -2.78 -3.79 -7.76
N ALA A 309 -3.52 -4.91 -7.70
CA ALA A 309 -4.24 -5.45 -8.83
C ALA A 309 -5.31 -4.47 -9.35
N ALA A 310 -6.04 -3.79 -8.45
CA ALA A 310 -7.03 -2.79 -8.80
C ALA A 310 -6.42 -1.54 -9.46
N LEU A 311 -5.24 -1.10 -9.00
CA LEU A 311 -4.60 0.12 -9.51
C LEU A 311 -3.82 -0.10 -10.81
N SER A 312 -3.11 -1.22 -10.94
CA SER A 312 -2.18 -1.48 -12.05
C SER A 312 -2.62 -2.63 -12.97
N GLY A 313 -3.66 -3.35 -12.60
CA GLY A 313 -4.12 -4.57 -13.27
C GLY A 313 -3.47 -5.83 -12.70
N TRP A 314 -4.11 -6.98 -12.94
CA TRP A 314 -3.66 -8.27 -12.41
C TRP A 314 -2.29 -8.71 -12.94
N LYS A 315 -2.02 -8.54 -14.24
CA LYS A 315 -0.76 -9.00 -14.84
C LYS A 315 0.47 -8.29 -14.24
N PRO A 316 0.51 -6.95 -14.09
CA PRO A 316 1.59 -6.28 -13.37
C PRO A 316 1.69 -6.67 -11.90
N ALA A 317 0.57 -6.85 -11.20
CA ALA A 317 0.57 -7.28 -9.79
C ALA A 317 1.15 -8.70 -9.62
N LEU A 318 0.83 -9.63 -10.52
CA LEU A 318 1.42 -10.97 -10.53
C LEU A 318 2.94 -10.93 -10.83
N GLU A 319 3.36 -10.04 -11.73
CA GLU A 319 4.79 -9.85 -12.01
C GLU A 319 5.55 -9.30 -10.79
N VAL A 320 4.93 -8.42 -10.00
CA VAL A 320 5.48 -7.92 -8.72
C VAL A 320 5.80 -9.11 -7.81
N VAL A 321 4.83 -10.00 -7.60
CA VAL A 321 4.99 -11.21 -6.76
C VAL A 321 6.19 -12.05 -7.23
N VAL A 322 6.22 -12.42 -8.52
CA VAL A 322 7.33 -13.22 -9.07
C VAL A 322 8.69 -12.56 -8.85
N ARG A 323 8.80 -11.25 -9.07
CA ARG A 323 10.06 -10.52 -8.87
C ARG A 323 10.41 -10.34 -7.39
N LEU A 324 9.43 -10.16 -6.51
CA LEU A 324 9.66 -10.10 -5.06
C LEU A 324 10.20 -11.41 -4.52
N ARG A 325 9.72 -12.56 -5.00
CA ARG A 325 10.30 -13.87 -4.67
C ARG A 325 11.79 -13.95 -4.95
N HIS A 326 12.20 -13.54 -6.14
CA HIS A 326 13.62 -13.53 -6.52
C HIS A 326 14.42 -12.55 -5.66
N LEU A 327 13.90 -11.34 -5.45
CA LEU A 327 14.53 -10.33 -4.62
C LEU A 327 14.70 -10.82 -3.17
N ALA A 328 13.67 -11.45 -2.59
CA ALA A 328 13.70 -12.00 -1.24
C ALA A 328 14.79 -13.05 -1.08
N ARG A 329 14.93 -13.95 -2.05
CA ARG A 329 15.97 -14.99 -2.07
C ARG A 329 17.36 -14.37 -2.19
N ASP A 330 17.54 -13.40 -3.08
CA ASP A 330 18.83 -12.74 -3.31
C ASP A 330 19.31 -11.94 -2.08
N THR A 331 18.39 -11.34 -1.32
CA THR A 331 18.72 -10.54 -0.13
C THR A 331 18.62 -11.31 1.18
N GLY A 332 18.24 -12.60 1.13
CA GLY A 332 17.95 -13.42 2.32
C GLY A 332 16.75 -12.93 3.14
N SER A 333 15.89 -12.09 2.54
CA SER A 333 14.75 -11.43 3.17
C SER A 333 13.48 -12.28 3.11
N THR A 334 12.47 -11.90 3.89
CA THR A 334 11.16 -12.53 3.87
C THR A 334 10.13 -11.56 3.30
N VAL A 335 9.24 -12.04 2.44
CA VAL A 335 8.13 -11.25 1.89
C VAL A 335 6.82 -11.92 2.30
N VAL A 336 5.90 -11.16 2.89
CA VAL A 336 4.55 -11.62 3.24
C VAL A 336 3.55 -10.93 2.33
N LEU A 337 2.72 -11.74 1.67
CA LEU A 337 1.66 -11.28 0.77
C LEU A 337 0.28 -11.59 1.35
N CYS A 338 -0.61 -10.61 1.38
CA CYS A 338 -1.99 -10.80 1.81
C CYS A 338 -2.95 -10.76 0.60
N PRO A 339 -3.71 -11.84 0.31
CA PRO A 339 -4.66 -11.93 -0.80
C PRO A 339 -6.10 -11.53 -0.39
N SER A 340 -6.28 -10.80 0.71
CA SER A 340 -7.53 -10.61 1.46
C SER A 340 -8.74 -10.13 0.65
N ARG A 341 -8.53 -9.49 -0.51
CA ARG A 341 -9.60 -8.99 -1.40
C ARG A 341 -9.46 -9.43 -2.86
N LEU A 342 -8.62 -10.43 -3.13
CA LEU A 342 -8.47 -10.94 -4.49
C LEU A 342 -9.72 -11.72 -4.92
N THR A 343 -10.06 -11.60 -6.19
CA THR A 343 -11.08 -12.44 -6.82
C THR A 343 -10.62 -13.90 -6.87
N GLU A 344 -11.55 -14.85 -7.02
CA GLU A 344 -11.21 -16.27 -7.11
C GLU A 344 -10.24 -16.58 -8.26
N SER A 345 -10.40 -15.91 -9.41
CA SER A 345 -9.50 -16.05 -10.55
C SER A 345 -8.08 -15.56 -10.25
N GLU A 346 -7.94 -14.46 -9.54
CA GLU A 346 -6.64 -13.91 -9.14
C GLU A 346 -5.97 -14.80 -8.08
N ARG A 347 -6.76 -15.27 -7.10
CA ARG A 347 -6.28 -16.22 -6.10
C ARG A 347 -5.79 -17.52 -6.74
N LYS A 348 -6.48 -18.02 -7.77
CA LYS A 348 -6.02 -19.18 -8.55
C LYS A 348 -4.68 -18.89 -9.22
N GLY A 349 -4.53 -17.72 -9.86
CA GLY A 349 -3.26 -17.32 -10.48
C GLY A 349 -2.08 -17.22 -9.51
N LEU A 350 -2.31 -16.89 -8.23
CA LEU A 350 -1.25 -16.94 -7.21
C LEU A 350 -0.91 -18.36 -6.76
N LYS A 351 -1.91 -19.23 -6.65
CA LYS A 351 -1.69 -20.63 -6.29
C LYS A 351 -0.84 -21.36 -7.32
N ASP A 352 -0.95 -20.97 -8.59
CA ASP A 352 -0.14 -21.52 -9.68
C ASP A 352 1.37 -21.18 -9.55
N LEU A 353 1.78 -20.29 -8.64
CA LEU A 353 3.18 -19.92 -8.41
C LEU A 353 3.92 -20.81 -7.39
N ASP A 354 3.27 -21.84 -6.85
CA ASP A 354 3.82 -22.76 -5.85
C ASP A 354 4.49 -22.03 -4.66
N LEU A 355 3.80 -21.01 -4.14
CA LEU A 355 4.22 -20.28 -2.95
C LEU A 355 3.79 -21.00 -1.67
N PRO A 356 4.58 -20.95 -0.58
CA PRO A 356 4.14 -21.33 0.75
C PRO A 356 2.83 -20.61 1.13
N TRP A 357 1.75 -21.38 1.24
CA TRP A 357 0.41 -20.85 1.50
C TRP A 357 -0.01 -21.15 2.93
N TRP A 358 -0.14 -20.12 3.76
CA TRP A 358 -0.54 -20.24 5.15
C TRP A 358 -1.98 -19.79 5.29
N THR A 359 -2.90 -20.73 5.41
CA THR A 359 -4.28 -20.41 5.77
C THR A 359 -4.30 -20.00 7.24
N LEU A 360 -4.86 -18.83 7.53
CA LEU A 360 -4.94 -18.29 8.88
C LEU A 360 -6.41 -18.14 9.29
N PRO A 361 -6.78 -18.49 10.52
CA PRO A 361 -8.17 -18.41 10.95
C PRO A 361 -8.56 -16.95 11.22
N ASP A 362 -9.82 -16.57 11.04
CA ASP A 362 -10.24 -15.23 11.46
C ASP A 362 -10.31 -15.17 13.00
N PRO A 363 -9.59 -14.24 13.68
CA PRO A 363 -9.52 -14.21 15.13
C PRO A 363 -10.89 -14.14 15.80
N ALA A 364 -11.83 -13.35 15.26
CA ALA A 364 -13.18 -13.26 15.80
C ALA A 364 -13.91 -14.62 15.79
N THR A 365 -13.77 -15.36 14.70
CA THR A 365 -14.36 -16.70 14.55
C THR A 365 -13.76 -17.68 15.56
N GLU A 366 -12.45 -17.63 15.80
CA GLU A 366 -11.80 -18.48 16.81
C GLU A 366 -12.16 -18.10 18.24
N LEU A 367 -12.20 -16.80 18.56
CA LEU A 367 -12.59 -16.34 19.89
C LEU A 367 -14.01 -16.81 20.23
N VAL A 368 -14.94 -16.67 19.28
CA VAL A 368 -16.31 -17.21 19.42
C VAL A 368 -16.30 -18.73 19.57
N ALA A 369 -15.49 -19.46 18.79
CA ALA A 369 -15.42 -20.91 18.89
C ALA A 369 -14.86 -21.39 20.25
N ILE A 370 -13.84 -20.70 20.79
CA ILE A 370 -13.28 -20.95 22.12
C ILE A 370 -14.34 -20.68 23.19
N LEU A 371 -15.02 -19.54 23.11
CA LEU A 371 -16.09 -19.21 24.05
C LEU A 371 -17.25 -20.21 23.96
N LYS A 372 -17.62 -20.68 22.77
CA LYS A 372 -18.68 -21.69 22.59
C LYS A 372 -18.36 -23.01 23.28
N GLN A 373 -17.09 -23.41 23.36
CA GLN A 373 -16.69 -24.64 24.05
C GLN A 373 -16.91 -24.56 25.56
N SER A 374 -16.78 -23.37 26.15
CA SER A 374 -16.93 -23.16 27.60
C SER A 374 -18.32 -22.69 28.01
N PHE A 375 -18.95 -21.83 27.19
CA PHE A 375 -20.19 -21.11 27.49
C PHE A 375 -21.37 -21.50 26.57
N GLY A 376 -21.18 -22.45 25.65
CA GLY A 376 -22.25 -22.94 24.77
C GLY A 376 -22.76 -21.89 23.76
N THR A 377 -24.03 -21.98 23.39
CA THR A 377 -24.63 -21.21 22.28
C THR A 377 -24.68 -19.70 22.52
N GLY A 378 -24.70 -19.25 23.77
CA GLY A 378 -24.72 -17.82 24.12
C GLY A 378 -23.37 -17.10 24.04
N ALA A 379 -22.29 -17.81 23.72
CA ALA A 379 -20.96 -17.23 23.48
C ALA A 379 -20.94 -16.14 22.40
N VAL A 380 -21.84 -16.23 21.40
CA VAL A 380 -21.97 -15.19 20.36
C VAL A 380 -22.46 -13.87 20.99
N ARG A 381 -23.47 -13.94 21.86
CA ARG A 381 -24.00 -12.77 22.57
C ARG A 381 -22.95 -12.12 23.46
N LEU A 382 -22.14 -12.92 24.17
CA LEU A 382 -21.03 -12.41 24.99
C LEU A 382 -19.98 -11.68 24.15
N PHE A 383 -19.61 -12.27 23.01
CA PHE A 383 -18.64 -11.66 22.12
C PHE A 383 -19.18 -10.37 21.49
N ASP A 384 -20.47 -10.34 21.11
CA ASP A 384 -21.13 -9.14 20.61
C ASP A 384 -21.23 -8.05 21.68
N ALA A 385 -21.54 -8.40 22.93
CA ALA A 385 -21.56 -7.48 24.05
C ALA A 385 -20.17 -6.87 24.31
N PHE A 386 -19.12 -7.68 24.27
CA PHE A 386 -17.74 -7.20 24.32
C PHE A 386 -17.43 -6.23 23.15
N CYS A 387 -17.80 -6.60 21.92
CA CYS A 387 -17.59 -5.74 20.76
C CYS A 387 -18.30 -4.39 20.92
N ARG A 388 -19.55 -4.38 21.40
CA ARG A 388 -20.31 -3.16 21.71
C ARG A 388 -19.63 -2.32 22.79
N ALA A 389 -19.25 -2.93 23.90
CA ALA A 389 -18.62 -2.25 25.03
C ALA A 389 -17.29 -1.57 24.66
N HIS A 390 -16.57 -2.11 23.68
CA HIS A 390 -15.29 -1.56 23.21
C HIS A 390 -15.41 -0.77 21.89
N GLY A 391 -16.63 -0.56 21.35
CA GLY A 391 -16.85 0.14 20.09
C GLY A 391 -16.20 -0.54 18.87
N LEU A 392 -16.00 -1.86 18.95
CA LEU A 392 -15.33 -2.66 17.91
C LEU A 392 -16.36 -3.33 17.01
N ARG A 393 -16.03 -3.42 15.72
CA ARG A 393 -16.74 -4.36 14.84
C ARG A 393 -16.15 -5.76 15.04
N PRO A 394 -16.94 -6.83 14.97
CA PRO A 394 -16.44 -8.21 15.04
C PRO A 394 -15.28 -8.47 14.07
N GLU A 395 -15.38 -7.91 12.87
CA GLU A 395 -14.39 -7.99 11.81
C GLU A 395 -13.05 -7.29 12.10
N ASP A 396 -13.01 -6.34 13.04
CA ASP A 396 -11.80 -5.60 13.43
C ASP A 396 -11.09 -6.24 14.63
N VAL A 397 -11.69 -7.24 15.26
CA VAL A 397 -11.10 -7.95 16.39
C VAL A 397 -9.87 -8.73 15.95
N THR A 398 -8.75 -8.47 16.64
CA THR A 398 -7.46 -9.16 16.52
C THR A 398 -7.14 -9.96 17.79
N THR A 399 -6.09 -10.76 17.76
CA THR A 399 -5.56 -11.49 18.92
C THR A 399 -5.10 -10.58 20.06
N ASP A 400 -4.77 -9.32 19.78
CA ASP A 400 -4.29 -8.37 20.79
C ASP A 400 -5.43 -7.85 21.68
N HIS A 401 -6.68 -8.07 21.29
CA HIS A 401 -7.88 -7.75 22.08
C HIS A 401 -8.21 -8.82 23.13
N VAL A 402 -7.51 -9.95 23.14
CA VAL A 402 -7.77 -11.05 24.08
C VAL A 402 -7.62 -10.63 25.56
N PRO A 403 -6.60 -9.87 25.98
CA PRO A 403 -6.50 -9.39 27.35
C PRO A 403 -7.72 -8.54 27.77
N ALA A 404 -8.21 -7.66 26.89
CA ALA A 404 -9.39 -6.84 27.14
C ALA A 404 -10.67 -7.71 27.26
N LEU A 405 -10.81 -8.72 26.40
CA LEU A 405 -11.90 -9.69 26.48
C LEU A 405 -11.89 -10.46 27.81
N GLN A 406 -10.70 -10.84 28.30
CA GLN A 406 -10.57 -11.50 29.60
C GLN A 406 -10.96 -10.59 30.75
N GLU A 407 -10.53 -9.33 30.71
CA GLU A 407 -10.92 -8.34 31.70
C GLU A 407 -12.44 -8.12 31.70
N PHE A 408 -13.06 -7.98 30.52
CA PHE A 408 -14.52 -7.87 30.37
C PHE A 408 -15.25 -9.07 30.98
N LEU A 409 -14.84 -10.29 30.64
CA LEU A 409 -15.43 -11.52 31.19
C LEU A 409 -15.24 -11.61 32.72
N SER A 410 -14.08 -11.19 33.24
CA SER A 410 -13.81 -11.19 34.68
C SER A 410 -14.70 -10.21 35.44
N ARG A 411 -15.00 -9.04 34.85
CA ARG A 411 -15.93 -8.06 35.41
C ARG A 411 -17.36 -8.60 35.42
N ALA A 412 -17.81 -9.18 34.29
CA ALA A 412 -19.14 -9.79 34.18
C ALA A 412 -19.38 -10.87 35.25
N LEU A 413 -18.38 -11.75 35.45
CA LEU A 413 -18.42 -12.79 36.48
C LEU A 413 -18.43 -12.24 37.90
N THR A 414 -17.74 -11.12 38.14
CA THR A 414 -17.71 -10.48 39.46
C THR A 414 -19.08 -9.92 39.81
N GLU A 415 -19.76 -9.26 38.86
CA GLU A 415 -21.12 -8.74 39.05
C GLU A 415 -22.13 -9.86 39.31
N LEU A 416 -22.02 -10.98 38.58
CA LEU A 416 -22.85 -12.17 38.80
C LEU A 416 -22.65 -12.83 40.15
N SER A 417 -21.40 -12.88 40.63
CA SER A 417 -21.11 -13.52 41.92
C SER A 417 -21.78 -12.80 43.10
N GLY A 418 -22.24 -11.56 42.91
CA GLY A 418 -23.10 -10.84 43.87
C GLY A 418 -24.56 -11.28 43.86
N VAL A 419 -25.02 -11.97 42.82
CA VAL A 419 -26.43 -12.37 42.57
C VAL A 419 -26.62 -13.89 42.68
N VAL A 420 -25.60 -14.68 42.31
CA VAL A 420 -25.66 -16.14 42.20
C VAL A 420 -25.02 -16.83 43.41
N GLY A 421 -25.63 -17.92 43.91
CA GLY A 421 -25.15 -18.68 45.07
C GLY A 421 -23.78 -19.36 44.88
N GLY A 422 -23.06 -19.58 45.99
CA GLY A 422 -21.65 -19.99 46.02
C GLY A 422 -21.21 -21.16 45.12
N PRO A 423 -21.94 -22.30 45.02
CA PRO A 423 -21.54 -23.43 44.18
C PRO A 423 -21.57 -23.12 42.68
N ALA A 424 -22.57 -22.34 42.25
CA ALA A 424 -22.77 -21.92 40.87
C ALA A 424 -21.74 -20.86 40.44
N ALA A 425 -21.47 -19.89 41.32
CA ALA A 425 -20.38 -18.92 41.14
C ALA A 425 -19.01 -19.63 41.00
N HIS A 426 -18.77 -20.71 41.75
CA HIS A 426 -17.55 -21.51 41.62
C HIS A 426 -17.47 -22.27 40.28
N GLY A 427 -18.59 -22.85 39.83
CA GLY A 427 -18.69 -23.50 38.52
C GLY A 427 -18.39 -22.55 37.36
N LEU A 428 -19.01 -21.37 37.34
CA LEU A 428 -18.77 -20.33 36.34
C LEU A 428 -17.32 -19.83 36.35
N ARG A 429 -16.73 -19.66 37.53
CA ARG A 429 -15.32 -19.28 37.67
C ARG A 429 -14.37 -20.32 37.09
N SER A 430 -14.65 -21.61 37.32
CA SER A 430 -13.85 -22.70 36.74
C SER A 430 -13.94 -22.74 35.20
N GLN A 431 -15.12 -22.49 34.64
CA GLN A 431 -15.33 -22.41 33.18
C GLN A 431 -14.59 -21.21 32.57
N TYR A 432 -14.64 -20.07 33.24
CA TYR A 432 -13.87 -18.89 32.85
C TYR A 432 -12.36 -19.13 32.90
N GLU A 433 -11.83 -19.74 33.96
CA GLU A 433 -10.40 -20.02 34.05
C GLU A 433 -9.93 -20.96 32.93
N ALA A 434 -10.73 -21.97 32.59
CA ALA A 434 -10.50 -22.82 31.43
C ALA A 434 -10.53 -22.02 30.11
N ALA A 435 -11.57 -21.22 29.87
CA ALA A 435 -11.68 -20.37 28.68
C ALA A 435 -10.53 -19.36 28.57
N ALA A 436 -10.19 -18.68 29.67
CA ALA A 436 -9.11 -17.70 29.75
C ALA A 436 -7.73 -18.33 29.51
N SER A 437 -7.53 -19.58 29.91
CA SER A 437 -6.29 -20.32 29.59
C SER A 437 -6.17 -20.58 28.08
N VAL A 438 -7.25 -21.01 27.43
CA VAL A 438 -7.28 -21.28 25.99
C VAL A 438 -7.16 -19.99 25.19
N LEU A 439 -7.89 -18.94 25.59
CA LEU A 439 -7.78 -17.60 25.00
C LEU A 439 -6.35 -17.06 25.09
N ARG A 440 -5.68 -17.18 26.24
CA ARG A 440 -4.26 -16.81 26.40
C ARG A 440 -3.35 -17.61 25.47
N SER A 441 -3.57 -18.93 25.39
CA SER A 441 -2.79 -19.78 24.50
C SER A 441 -2.97 -19.41 23.03
N PHE A 442 -4.19 -19.04 22.62
CA PHE A 442 -4.49 -18.58 21.27
C PHE A 442 -3.85 -17.21 20.98
N ALA A 443 -3.94 -16.26 21.93
CA ALA A 443 -3.30 -14.96 21.80
C ALA A 443 -1.77 -15.05 21.72
N ALA A 444 -1.17 -16.02 22.42
CA ALA A 444 0.27 -16.23 22.41
C ALA A 444 0.79 -16.89 21.10
N GLN A 445 -0.08 -17.47 20.28
CA GLN A 445 0.33 -18.07 19.00
C GLN A 445 0.73 -16.99 17.99
N GLY A 446 1.91 -17.17 17.39
CA GLY A 446 2.34 -16.44 16.20
C GLY A 446 1.65 -16.95 14.94
N ALA A 447 1.90 -16.29 13.80
CA ALA A 447 1.30 -16.68 12.51
C ALA A 447 1.68 -18.12 12.09
N VAL A 448 2.90 -18.56 12.39
CA VAL A 448 3.39 -19.92 12.11
C VAL A 448 2.56 -20.97 12.86
N ASP A 449 2.32 -20.74 14.16
CA ASP A 449 1.58 -21.66 15.01
C ASP A 449 0.09 -21.66 14.65
N ALA A 450 -0.47 -20.49 14.36
CA ALA A 450 -1.85 -20.35 13.89
C ALA A 450 -2.07 -21.10 12.57
N ALA A 451 -1.12 -21.04 11.63
CA ALA A 451 -1.20 -21.77 10.35
C ALA A 451 -1.09 -23.29 10.53
N ARG A 452 -0.29 -23.77 11.49
CA ARG A 452 -0.12 -25.21 11.80
C ARG A 452 -1.21 -25.77 12.72
N GLY A 453 -1.93 -24.91 13.44
CA GLY A 453 -2.83 -25.29 14.52
C GLY A 453 -4.10 -26.04 14.09
N LYS A 454 -4.61 -26.89 14.97
CA LYS A 454 -5.96 -27.46 14.86
C LYS A 454 -6.97 -26.44 15.41
N TRP A 455 -7.55 -25.65 14.54
CA TRP A 455 -8.48 -24.58 14.90
C TRP A 455 -9.73 -25.12 15.63
N PRO A 456 -10.07 -24.56 16.80
CA PRO A 456 -11.35 -24.80 17.45
C PRO A 456 -12.55 -24.66 16.50
N SER A 457 -12.54 -23.66 15.61
CA SER A 457 -13.60 -23.43 14.63
C SER A 457 -13.82 -24.60 13.67
N ARG A 458 -12.76 -25.32 13.26
CA ARG A 458 -12.87 -26.49 12.37
C ARG A 458 -13.47 -27.70 13.07
N LYS A 459 -13.28 -27.83 14.38
CA LYS A 459 -13.83 -28.94 15.18
C LYS A 459 -15.30 -28.72 15.55
N ALA A 460 -15.74 -27.47 15.69
CA ALA A 460 -17.11 -27.13 16.07
C ALA A 460 -18.16 -27.60 15.05
N THR A 461 -17.76 -27.84 13.80
CA THR A 461 -18.63 -28.38 12.73
C THR A 461 -18.95 -29.87 12.87
N ASP A 462 -18.15 -30.65 13.61
CA ASP A 462 -18.35 -32.11 13.74
C ASP A 462 -19.11 -32.53 15.01
N ALA A 463 -19.30 -31.62 15.97
CA ALA A 463 -19.99 -31.92 17.22
C ALA A 463 -21.50 -31.68 17.11
N ASN A 464 -22.17 -32.46 16.28
CA ASN A 464 -23.61 -32.70 16.40
C ASN A 464 -23.83 -33.67 17.57
N VAL A 465 -23.48 -33.24 18.78
CA VAL A 465 -23.76 -34.01 19.99
C VAL A 465 -25.23 -33.77 20.33
N GLU A 466 -26.04 -34.78 20.05
CA GLU A 466 -27.42 -34.91 20.51
C GLU A 466 -27.56 -34.43 21.96
N PHE A 467 -28.32 -33.35 22.14
CA PHE A 467 -28.60 -32.74 23.44
C PHE A 467 -29.45 -33.69 24.28
N VAL A 468 -28.82 -34.50 25.13
CA VAL A 468 -29.47 -35.06 26.33
C VAL A 468 -29.39 -34.01 27.42
N VAL A 469 -30.42 -33.15 27.52
CA VAL A 469 -30.54 -32.14 28.57
C VAL A 469 -30.81 -32.87 29.89
N THR A 470 -29.85 -32.83 30.81
CA THR A 470 -30.07 -33.31 32.19
C THR A 470 -30.59 -32.18 33.06
N ALA A 471 -31.29 -32.48 34.16
CA ALA A 471 -31.84 -31.46 35.06
C ALA A 471 -30.77 -30.52 35.67
N ALA A 472 -29.50 -30.93 35.67
CA ALA A 472 -28.36 -30.09 36.04
C ALA A 472 -28.02 -29.02 34.96
N ASP A 473 -28.35 -29.26 33.69
CA ASP A 473 -28.15 -28.30 32.59
C ASP A 473 -29.26 -27.24 32.53
N TYR A 474 -30.44 -27.51 33.12
CA TYR A 474 -31.51 -26.52 33.26
C TYR A 474 -31.14 -25.40 34.24
N TRP A 475 -30.44 -25.72 35.34
CA TRP A 475 -29.90 -24.73 36.27
C TRP A 475 -28.75 -23.92 35.67
N LYS A 476 -27.89 -24.54 34.85
CA LYS A 476 -26.87 -23.82 34.06
C LYS A 476 -27.49 -22.81 33.09
N GLY A 477 -28.68 -23.07 32.55
CA GLY A 477 -29.36 -22.16 31.63
C GLY A 477 -29.69 -20.80 32.26
N LYS A 478 -30.23 -20.80 33.48
CA LYS A 478 -30.60 -19.56 34.18
C LYS A 478 -29.39 -18.73 34.61
N GLU A 479 -28.36 -19.39 35.14
CA GLU A 479 -27.10 -18.75 35.54
C GLU A 479 -26.35 -18.15 34.34
N MET A 480 -26.44 -18.82 33.17
CA MET A 480 -25.87 -18.33 31.92
C MET A 480 -26.67 -17.17 31.33
N GLU A 481 -28.00 -17.18 31.43
CA GLU A 481 -28.84 -16.04 31.06
C GLU A 481 -28.57 -14.81 31.92
N GLU A 482 -28.43 -15.00 33.24
CA GLU A 482 -27.99 -13.93 34.15
C GLU A 482 -26.59 -13.44 33.77
N LEU A 483 -25.70 -14.35 33.34
CA LEU A 483 -24.37 -13.97 32.88
C LEU A 483 -24.39 -13.13 31.61
N PHE A 484 -25.26 -13.47 30.67
CA PHE A 484 -25.48 -12.68 29.48
C PHE A 484 -26.11 -11.33 29.82
N ALA A 485 -27.04 -11.29 30.77
CA ALA A 485 -27.64 -10.05 31.23
C ALA A 485 -26.61 -9.12 31.91
N ALA A 486 -25.71 -9.65 32.75
CA ALA A 486 -24.63 -8.87 33.35
C ALA A 486 -23.62 -8.38 32.30
N ALA A 487 -23.27 -9.21 31.31
CA ALA A 487 -22.41 -8.79 30.21
C ALA A 487 -23.08 -7.71 29.32
N ASP A 488 -24.38 -7.82 29.09
CA ASP A 488 -25.17 -6.80 28.38
C ASP A 488 -25.30 -5.51 29.24
N ALA A 489 -25.35 -5.61 30.58
CA ALA A 489 -25.35 -4.45 31.48
C ALA A 489 -23.99 -3.73 31.58
N LEU A 490 -22.89 -4.48 31.40
CA LEU A 490 -21.53 -3.93 31.31
C LEU A 490 -21.24 -3.23 30.00
N SER A 491 -21.98 -3.55 28.93
CA SER A 491 -21.98 -2.70 27.75
C SER A 491 -22.70 -1.42 28.12
N GLU A 492 -21.97 -0.29 28.14
CA GLU A 492 -22.59 1.01 28.42
C GLU A 492 -23.87 1.13 27.58
N PRO A 493 -25.00 1.54 28.20
CA PRO A 493 -26.26 1.60 27.49
C PRO A 493 -26.06 2.45 26.24
N GLU A 494 -26.32 1.84 25.08
CA GLU A 494 -26.27 2.47 23.78
C GLU A 494 -26.78 3.92 23.92
N PRO A 495 -25.95 4.94 23.60
CA PRO A 495 -26.26 6.31 23.97
C PRO A 495 -27.66 6.63 23.47
N LEU A 496 -28.50 7.27 24.31
CA LEU A 496 -29.92 7.46 24.03
C LEU A 496 -30.18 8.10 22.65
N PHE A 497 -29.19 8.83 22.14
CA PHE A 497 -29.14 9.33 20.77
C PHE A 497 -29.16 8.24 19.69
N GLU A 498 -28.35 7.18 19.80
CA GLU A 498 -28.29 6.07 18.84
C GLU A 498 -29.58 5.24 18.85
N ARG A 499 -30.14 4.99 20.03
CA ARG A 499 -31.48 4.37 20.18
C ARG A 499 -32.61 5.21 19.59
N ALA A 500 -32.54 6.54 19.74
CA ALA A 500 -33.49 7.42 19.08
C ALA A 500 -33.25 7.44 17.55
N ARG A 501 -31.99 7.40 17.11
CA ARG A 501 -31.62 7.43 15.70
C ARG A 501 -32.21 6.26 14.93
N THR A 502 -32.11 5.05 15.47
CA THR A 502 -32.70 3.85 14.85
C THR A 502 -34.21 3.99 14.67
N VAL A 503 -34.94 4.48 15.69
CA VAL A 503 -36.39 4.72 15.59
C VAL A 503 -36.74 5.76 14.51
N PHE A 504 -35.98 6.85 14.42
CA PHE A 504 -36.22 7.88 13.41
C PHE A 504 -35.87 7.38 12.00
N VAL A 505 -34.78 6.63 11.84
CA VAL A 505 -34.34 6.07 10.55
C VAL A 505 -35.29 4.97 10.07
N ASP A 506 -35.78 4.11 10.96
CA ASP A 506 -36.73 3.05 10.60
C ASP A 506 -38.06 3.61 10.07
N GLN A 507 -38.49 4.76 10.59
CA GLN A 507 -39.77 5.35 10.24
C GLN A 507 -39.68 6.37 9.08
N LEU A 508 -38.56 7.10 8.98
CA LEU A 508 -38.38 8.20 8.01
C LEU A 508 -37.26 7.95 6.97
N GLY A 509 -36.58 6.80 7.02
CA GLY A 509 -35.44 6.48 6.17
C GLY A 509 -34.20 7.33 6.50
N GLU A 510 -33.31 7.53 5.54
CA GLU A 510 -32.06 8.29 5.72
C GLU A 510 -32.28 9.73 6.21
N ALA A 511 -33.45 10.32 5.97
CA ALA A 511 -33.82 11.65 6.45
C ALA A 511 -34.07 11.70 7.97
N GLY A 512 -34.35 10.56 8.62
CA GLY A 512 -34.68 10.48 10.03
C GLY A 512 -33.58 10.99 10.95
N GLU A 513 -32.31 10.71 10.62
CA GLU A 513 -31.17 11.21 11.40
C GLU A 513 -31.09 12.74 11.38
N GLY A 514 -31.38 13.36 10.24
CA GLY A 514 -31.39 14.83 10.09
C GLY A 514 -32.48 15.49 10.94
N VAL A 515 -33.66 14.89 11.01
CA VAL A 515 -34.77 15.36 11.87
C VAL A 515 -34.38 15.27 13.34
N LEU A 516 -33.82 14.14 13.78
CA LEU A 516 -33.37 13.96 15.16
C LEU A 516 -32.29 14.98 15.56
N ARG A 517 -31.27 15.19 14.72
CA ARG A 517 -30.22 16.19 14.98
C ARG A 517 -30.77 17.62 15.05
N THR A 518 -31.77 17.94 14.24
CA THR A 518 -32.43 19.25 14.25
C THR A 518 -33.19 19.48 15.57
N GLN A 519 -33.91 18.47 16.06
CA GLN A 519 -34.59 18.57 17.36
C GLN A 519 -33.61 18.69 18.52
N LEU A 520 -32.49 17.97 18.44
CA LEU A 520 -31.43 18.01 19.44
C LEU A 520 -30.75 19.39 19.48
N ALA A 521 -30.48 19.98 18.32
CA ALA A 521 -29.97 21.35 18.22
C ALA A 521 -30.96 22.38 18.80
N ARG A 522 -32.27 22.20 18.59
CA ARG A 522 -33.33 23.05 19.18
C ARG A 522 -33.50 22.88 20.70
N LEU A 523 -32.95 21.81 21.28
CA LEU A 523 -32.86 21.63 22.74
C LEU A 523 -31.57 22.21 23.33
N GLY A 524 -30.62 22.64 22.49
CA GLY A 524 -29.34 23.20 22.93
C GLY A 524 -28.44 22.17 23.63
N LYS A 525 -28.70 20.87 23.43
CA LYS A 525 -27.94 19.78 24.06
C LYS A 525 -27.01 19.12 23.06
N LYS A 526 -25.96 18.48 23.54
CA LYS A 526 -25.14 17.56 22.74
C LYS A 526 -25.73 16.15 22.79
N PRO A 527 -25.42 15.27 21.80
CA PRO A 527 -25.86 13.87 21.80
C PRO A 527 -25.52 13.11 23.08
N GLU A 528 -24.40 13.48 23.73
CA GLU A 528 -23.89 12.89 24.97
C GLU A 528 -24.67 13.34 26.22
N ASP A 529 -25.39 14.47 26.17
CA ASP A 529 -26.09 15.08 27.32
C ASP A 529 -27.61 14.76 27.35
N LEU A 530 -28.03 13.79 26.54
CA LEU A 530 -29.45 13.46 26.35
C LEU A 530 -30.00 12.69 27.55
N SER A 531 -31.10 13.14 28.15
CA SER A 531 -31.80 12.39 29.21
C SER A 531 -33.06 11.69 28.67
N LYS A 532 -33.56 10.68 29.38
CA LYS A 532 -34.82 9.98 29.04
C LYS A 532 -36.00 10.95 28.91
N ALA A 533 -36.05 12.00 29.72
CA ALA A 533 -37.08 13.05 29.63
C ALA A 533 -36.97 13.91 28.36
N ASP A 534 -35.76 14.04 27.79
CA ASP A 534 -35.56 14.77 26.54
C ASP A 534 -36.06 13.98 25.33
N LEU A 535 -36.04 12.64 25.37
CA LEU A 535 -36.60 11.80 24.31
C LEU A 535 -38.10 12.02 24.13
N VAL A 536 -38.85 12.15 25.22
CA VAL A 536 -40.29 12.47 25.19
C VAL A 536 -40.51 13.86 24.59
N ARG A 537 -39.67 14.84 24.95
CA ARG A 537 -39.74 16.21 24.38
C ARG A 537 -39.39 16.23 22.90
N ILE A 538 -38.42 15.44 22.46
CA ILE A 538 -38.06 15.28 21.05
C ILE A 538 -39.21 14.63 20.30
N ALA A 539 -39.84 13.60 20.86
CA ALA A 539 -40.99 12.92 20.26
C ALA A 539 -42.18 13.88 20.05
N ASP A 540 -42.53 14.66 21.08
CA ASP A 540 -43.65 15.61 20.99
C ASP A 540 -43.35 16.76 20.01
N ARG A 541 -42.11 17.28 20.00
CA ARG A 541 -41.71 18.34 19.04
C ARG A 541 -41.64 17.82 17.60
N ALA A 542 -41.06 16.64 17.39
CA ALA A 542 -41.02 16.02 16.08
C ALA A 542 -42.43 15.72 15.56
N ALA A 543 -43.36 15.34 16.43
CA ALA A 543 -44.76 15.16 16.04
C ALA A 543 -45.43 16.45 15.57
N VAL A 544 -45.13 17.59 16.22
CA VAL A 544 -45.63 18.91 15.80
C VAL A 544 -45.00 19.36 14.48
N ASP A 545 -43.68 19.25 14.34
CA ASP A 545 -42.97 19.67 13.12
C ASP A 545 -43.35 18.79 11.92
N LEU A 546 -43.35 17.46 12.07
CA LEU A 546 -43.74 16.53 11.02
C LEU A 546 -45.25 16.61 10.73
N GLY A 547 -46.08 16.90 11.74
CA GLY A 547 -47.51 17.14 11.56
C GLY A 547 -47.77 18.39 10.72
N SER A 548 -47.03 19.47 10.97
CA SER A 548 -47.13 20.69 10.15
C SER A 548 -46.70 20.48 8.70
N LEU A 549 -45.74 19.57 8.45
CA LEU A 549 -45.36 19.15 7.10
C LEU A 549 -46.44 18.28 6.45
N ALA A 550 -47.11 17.41 7.20
CA ALA A 550 -48.23 16.60 6.71
C ALA A 550 -49.46 17.45 6.34
N ASP A 551 -49.65 18.60 6.97
CA ASP A 551 -50.73 19.53 6.64
C ASP A 551 -50.52 20.28 5.31
N VAL A 552 -49.29 20.32 4.79
CA VAL A 552 -48.94 20.90 3.48
C VAL A 552 -49.10 19.87 2.34
N VAL A 553 -49.29 18.59 2.66
CA VAL A 553 -49.44 17.52 1.67
C VAL A 553 -50.91 17.37 1.27
N ASP A 554 -51.24 17.71 0.01
CA ASP A 554 -52.61 17.68 -0.53
C ASP A 554 -53.16 16.26 -0.80
N LEU A 555 -52.34 15.21 -0.63
CA LEU A 555 -52.73 13.81 -0.87
C LEU A 555 -53.17 13.13 0.44
N PRO A 556 -54.45 12.73 0.58
CA PRO A 556 -54.97 12.17 1.84
C PRO A 556 -54.27 10.88 2.29
N GLN A 557 -53.89 10.01 1.34
CA GLN A 557 -53.21 8.75 1.65
C GLN A 557 -51.79 8.93 2.20
N GLU A 558 -51.07 9.93 1.69
CA GLU A 558 -49.73 10.31 2.17
C GLU A 558 -49.84 10.97 3.55
N LYS A 559 -50.86 11.81 3.77
CA LYS A 559 -51.15 12.42 5.06
C LYS A 559 -51.39 11.36 6.15
N ASP A 560 -52.21 10.35 5.87
CA ASP A 560 -52.49 9.24 6.80
C ASP A 560 -51.28 8.34 7.06
N ARG A 561 -50.37 8.23 6.09
CA ARG A 561 -49.10 7.50 6.24
C ARG A 561 -48.16 8.23 7.19
N ILE A 562 -48.00 9.54 7.00
CA ILE A 562 -47.12 10.38 7.83
C ILE A 562 -47.63 10.43 9.27
N HIS A 563 -48.95 10.54 9.49
CA HIS A 563 -49.54 10.51 10.84
C HIS A 563 -49.25 9.19 11.57
N ARG A 564 -49.35 8.05 10.88
CA ARG A 564 -48.99 6.73 11.45
C ARG A 564 -47.50 6.61 11.77
N GLN A 565 -46.62 7.16 10.93
CA GLN A 565 -45.18 7.19 11.20
C GLN A 565 -44.87 8.07 12.42
N ILE A 566 -45.50 9.24 12.55
CA ILE A 566 -45.35 10.13 13.70
C ILE A 566 -45.80 9.43 15.00
N GLU A 567 -46.95 8.77 14.98
CA GLU A 567 -47.48 8.05 16.15
C GLU A 567 -46.58 6.87 16.54
N SER A 568 -46.02 6.17 15.54
CA SER A 568 -45.05 5.09 15.76
C SER A 568 -43.74 5.60 16.36
N ILE A 569 -43.19 6.72 15.87
CA ILE A 569 -42.00 7.36 16.44
C ILE A 569 -42.26 7.74 17.90
N ARG A 570 -43.41 8.37 18.18
CA ARG A 570 -43.78 8.79 19.53
C ARG A 570 -43.88 7.61 20.48
N LYS A 571 -44.60 6.55 20.09
CA LYS A 571 -44.76 5.34 20.90
C LYS A 571 -43.42 4.67 21.20
N ASN A 572 -42.56 4.52 20.19
CA ASN A 572 -41.27 3.85 20.35
C ASN A 572 -40.29 4.67 21.20
N LEU A 573 -40.28 6.00 21.08
CA LEU A 573 -39.44 6.86 21.92
C LEU A 573 -39.92 6.91 23.38
N VAL A 574 -41.23 6.85 23.62
CA VAL A 574 -41.80 6.73 24.97
C VAL A 574 -41.42 5.39 25.60
N LEU A 575 -41.48 4.30 24.83
CA LEU A 575 -41.02 2.98 25.30
C LEU A 575 -39.52 2.96 25.66
N ILE A 576 -38.68 3.68 24.92
CA ILE A 576 -37.25 3.85 25.24
C ILE A 576 -37.07 4.70 26.52
N ALA A 577 -37.93 5.70 26.72
CA ALA A 577 -37.89 6.55 27.91
C ALA A 577 -38.41 5.85 29.19
N GLU A 578 -39.34 4.90 29.06
CA GLU A 578 -39.95 4.14 30.17
C GLU A 578 -39.25 2.81 30.49
N GLY A 579 -38.31 2.36 29.66
CA GLY A 579 -37.57 1.11 29.87
C GLY A 579 -36.65 1.14 31.11
N PRO A 580 -36.44 -0.02 31.79
CA PRO A 580 -35.53 -0.14 32.93
C PRO A 580 -34.10 0.28 32.55
N GLU A 581 -33.37 0.84 33.52
CA GLU A 581 -32.00 1.38 33.35
C GLU A 581 -30.99 0.36 32.83
#